data_AF-A0AAU6IQP2-F1
#
_entry.id   AF-A0AAU6IQP2-F1
#
_cell.length_a   1.000
_cell.length_b   1.000
_cell.length_c   1.000
_cell.angle_alpha   90.00
_cell.angle_beta   90.00
_cell.angle_gamma   90.00
#
_symmetry.space_group_name_H-M   'P 1'
#
loop_
_entity.id
_entity.type
_entity.pdbx_description
1 polymer ?
#
loop_
_entity_poly.entity_id
_entity_poly.type
_entity_poly.pdbx_seq_one_letter_code
_entity_poly.pdbx_strand_id
1 'polypeptide(L)'
;MGRTRRSGREGHERIARQQPWRTSNRYGVERHRGRGACASSAVRCAVGQPLLGTLHRRRGGEAVRGARLMISTCSRNTASQHWVFASDGSLHGLRMCVQPAGGSIDDGTDLELARCNGSPQQEFTLNPRNDLVSGLADKCIDVRDNGTADGTRLQL
;
A
#
# COMPACT_ATOMS: atom_id res chain seq x y z
N MET A 1 -47.00 -56.71 -2.70
CA MET A 1 -46.32 -57.29 -3.88
C MET A 1 -45.90 -56.17 -4.82
N GLY A 2 -44.80 -56.33 -5.56
CA GLY A 2 -44.48 -55.51 -6.75
C GLY A 2 -43.35 -54.49 -6.58
N ARG A 3 -42.11 -54.93 -6.84
CA ARG A 3 -40.89 -54.12 -6.98
C ARG A 3 -40.68 -53.75 -8.45
N THR A 4 -40.08 -52.60 -8.70
CA THR A 4 -39.16 -52.33 -9.84
C THR A 4 -38.21 -51.21 -9.41
N ARG A 5 -37.04 -51.45 -8.80
CA ARG A 5 -35.73 -51.88 -9.37
C ARG A 5 -35.36 -51.10 -10.63
N ARG A 6 -34.43 -50.13 -10.60
CA ARG A 6 -32.95 -50.23 -10.81
C ARG A 6 -32.46 -48.77 -10.96
N SER A 7 -31.23 -48.31 -10.77
CA SER A 7 -29.87 -48.87 -10.71
C SER A 7 -28.89 -47.69 -10.50
N GLY A 8 -27.69 -47.95 -9.97
CA GLY A 8 -26.53 -47.04 -10.01
C GLY A 8 -26.00 -46.72 -8.61
N ARG A 9 -25.19 -47.56 -7.97
CA ARG A 9 -23.72 -47.75 -8.10
C ARG A 9 -22.89 -46.47 -7.93
N GLU A 10 -22.12 -46.49 -6.84
CA GLU A 10 -20.68 -46.18 -6.70
C GLU A 10 -20.13 -44.89 -7.28
N GLY A 11 -19.46 -44.11 -6.42
CA GLY A 11 -18.49 -43.11 -6.86
C GLY A 11 -18.18 -42.06 -5.80
N HIS A 12 -17.17 -42.30 -4.97
CA HIS A 12 -16.34 -41.22 -4.45
C HIS A 12 -15.68 -40.52 -5.66
N GLU A 13 -15.91 -39.22 -5.91
CA GLU A 13 -14.88 -38.30 -6.43
C GLU A 13 -15.35 -36.84 -6.61
N ARG A 14 -14.57 -35.93 -6.00
CA ARG A 14 -14.16 -34.58 -6.41
C ARG A 14 -15.07 -33.75 -7.33
N ILE A 15 -15.49 -32.57 -6.83
CA ILE A 15 -15.51 -31.35 -7.66
C ILE A 15 -14.70 -30.26 -6.96
N ALA A 16 -13.46 -30.11 -7.42
CA ALA A 16 -12.67 -28.91 -7.22
C ALA A 16 -13.06 -27.86 -8.26
N ARG A 17 -13.18 -26.59 -7.83
CA ARG A 17 -12.92 -25.33 -8.58
C ARG A 17 -13.72 -25.11 -9.89
N GLN A 18 -14.35 -23.94 -10.06
CA GLN A 18 -13.91 -22.86 -10.99
C GLN A 18 -14.95 -21.70 -10.89
N GLN A 19 -14.65 -20.53 -10.30
CA GLN A 19 -14.14 -19.28 -10.91
C GLN A 19 -14.89 -18.75 -12.14
N PRO A 20 -15.82 -17.78 -12.00
CA PRO A 20 -16.28 -16.96 -13.13
C PRO A 20 -15.42 -15.69 -13.25
N TRP A 21 -14.15 -15.83 -13.65
CA TRP A 21 -13.37 -14.66 -14.10
C TRP A 21 -12.41 -14.97 -15.26
N ARG A 22 -12.51 -16.14 -15.87
CA ARG A 22 -11.74 -16.44 -17.08
C ARG A 22 -12.49 -16.01 -18.32
N THR A 23 -12.17 -14.82 -18.81
CA THR A 23 -11.93 -14.65 -20.23
C THR A 23 -10.51 -14.15 -20.39
N SER A 24 -9.61 -15.06 -20.79
CA SER A 24 -8.23 -14.71 -21.11
C SER A 24 -8.20 -13.82 -22.35
N ASN A 25 -7.45 -12.72 -22.31
CA ASN A 25 -6.79 -12.24 -23.50
C ASN A 25 -5.33 -11.88 -23.19
N ARG A 26 -4.45 -12.25 -24.11
CA ARG A 26 -3.04 -12.60 -23.84
C ARG A 26 -2.11 -11.39 -23.60
N TYR A 27 -2.65 -10.17 -23.52
CA TYR A 27 -1.93 -8.91 -23.28
C TYR A 27 -2.89 -7.88 -22.65
N GLY A 28 -3.26 -8.03 -21.37
CA GLY A 28 -4.29 -7.20 -20.71
C GLY A 28 -3.73 -6.11 -19.81
N VAL A 29 -3.78 -4.86 -20.26
CA VAL A 29 -3.67 -3.67 -19.39
C VAL A 29 -5.09 -3.37 -18.87
N GLU A 30 -5.35 -3.68 -17.60
CA GLU A 30 -6.64 -3.50 -16.96
C GLU A 30 -6.79 -2.03 -16.51
N ARG A 31 -7.61 -1.23 -17.21
CA ARG A 31 -8.06 0.07 -16.69
C ARG A 31 -9.17 -0.19 -15.68
N HIS A 32 -8.85 -0.11 -14.39
CA HIS A 32 -9.86 -0.24 -13.33
C HIS A 32 -10.71 1.02 -13.19
N ARG A 33 -11.90 1.03 -13.78
CA ARG A 33 -13.04 1.83 -13.30
C ARG A 33 -13.84 0.95 -12.34
N GLY A 34 -13.63 1.14 -11.04
CA GLY A 34 -14.48 0.55 -9.99
C GLY A 34 -13.71 0.00 -8.80
N ARG A 35 -13.90 0.65 -7.63
CA ARG A 35 -13.51 0.22 -6.28
C ARG A 35 -12.09 -0.36 -6.13
N GLY A 36 -11.13 0.56 -6.01
CA GLY A 36 -10.16 0.53 -4.90
C GLY A 36 -9.30 -0.72 -4.74
N ALA A 37 -8.74 -1.26 -5.82
CA ALA A 37 -7.50 -2.03 -5.67
C ALA A 37 -6.36 -1.02 -5.63
N CYS A 38 -5.71 -0.88 -4.48
CA CYS A 38 -4.41 -0.23 -4.43
C CYS A 38 -3.52 -0.89 -5.48
N ALA A 39 -2.91 -0.11 -6.38
CA ALA A 39 -1.85 -0.63 -7.19
C ALA A 39 -0.71 -0.96 -6.22
N SER A 40 -0.42 -2.25 -6.02
CA SER A 40 0.62 -2.70 -5.11
C SER A 40 2.00 -2.29 -5.64
N SER A 41 2.38 -1.04 -5.38
CA SER A 41 3.76 -0.59 -5.37
C SER A 41 4.37 -1.11 -4.07
N ALA A 42 4.53 -2.44 -3.98
CA ALA A 42 5.22 -3.06 -2.86
C ALA A 42 6.65 -2.51 -2.84
N VAL A 43 6.91 -1.58 -1.93
CA VAL A 43 8.21 -0.98 -1.67
C VAL A 43 9.08 -2.07 -1.03
N ARG A 44 9.68 -2.93 -1.87
CA ARG A 44 10.65 -3.95 -1.44
C ARG A 44 12.05 -3.35 -1.48
N CYS A 45 12.83 -3.63 -0.44
CA CYS A 45 14.28 -3.36 -0.42
C CYS A 45 15.02 -4.34 -1.35
N ALA A 46 14.89 -4.19 -2.66
CA ALA A 46 15.95 -4.62 -3.57
C ALA A 46 16.84 -3.41 -3.87
N VAL A 47 18.15 -3.63 -3.93
CA VAL A 47 19.11 -2.60 -4.36
C VAL A 47 18.67 -2.11 -5.75
N GLY A 48 18.35 -0.82 -5.88
CA GLY A 48 17.83 -0.22 -7.13
C GLY A 48 16.31 -0.01 -7.20
N GLN A 49 15.55 -0.19 -6.10
CA GLN A 49 14.13 0.17 -6.05
C GLN A 49 13.88 1.49 -5.29
N PRO A 50 12.86 2.27 -5.71
CA PRO A 50 12.44 3.46 -4.98
C PRO A 50 11.80 3.12 -3.62
N LEU A 51 12.35 3.66 -2.52
CA LEU A 51 11.76 3.62 -1.18
C LEU A 51 11.22 4.97 -0.76
N LEU A 52 10.26 4.92 0.15
CA LEU A 52 9.86 6.09 0.90
C LEU A 52 11.07 6.75 1.58
N GLY A 53 11.36 7.97 1.16
CA GLY A 53 12.37 8.88 1.64
C GLY A 53 11.73 10.23 1.90
N THR A 54 12.45 11.11 2.61
CA THR A 54 11.97 12.45 2.91
C THR A 54 12.92 13.47 2.32
N LEU A 55 12.37 14.52 1.74
CA LEU A 55 13.17 15.64 1.24
C LEU A 55 13.49 16.58 2.41
N HIS A 56 14.76 16.95 2.52
CA HIS A 56 15.33 17.99 3.39
C HIS A 56 15.91 17.52 4.75
N ARG A 57 17.18 17.10 4.70
CA ARG A 57 18.06 16.93 5.87
C ARG A 57 18.69 18.28 6.23
N ARG A 58 18.24 18.95 7.31
CA ARG A 58 19.09 19.94 7.99
C ARG A 58 20.32 19.20 8.53
N ARG A 59 21.52 19.81 8.50
CA ARG A 59 22.73 19.23 9.10
C ARG A 59 22.40 18.84 10.55
N GLY A 60 22.42 17.54 10.85
CA GLY A 60 21.96 16.98 12.13
C GLY A 60 20.99 15.79 12.02
N GLY A 61 20.36 15.55 10.85
CA GLY A 61 19.50 14.37 10.65
C GLY A 61 18.09 14.51 11.24
N GLU A 62 17.72 15.69 11.71
CA GLU A 62 16.38 15.96 12.26
C GLU A 62 15.39 16.24 11.14
N ALA A 63 14.23 15.59 11.20
CA ALA A 63 13.18 15.78 10.22
C ALA A 63 12.46 17.11 10.42
N VAL A 64 12.05 17.74 9.32
CA VAL A 64 11.29 18.99 9.33
C VAL A 64 9.80 18.70 9.25
N ARG A 65 8.98 19.35 10.09
CA ARG A 65 7.51 19.25 9.99
C ARG A 65 7.05 19.75 8.62
N GLY A 66 6.12 19.04 8.00
CA GLY A 66 5.67 19.31 6.64
C GLY A 66 6.60 18.80 5.55
N ALA A 67 7.71 18.13 5.90
CA ALA A 67 8.57 17.49 4.91
C ALA A 67 7.78 16.46 4.10
N ARG A 68 7.78 16.61 2.78
CA ARG A 68 7.06 15.72 1.88
C ARG A 68 7.80 14.40 1.72
N LEU A 69 7.00 13.34 1.68
CA LEU A 69 7.42 11.98 1.42
C LEU A 69 7.60 11.78 -0.10
N MET A 70 8.66 11.09 -0.46
CA MET A 70 9.05 10.83 -1.85
C MET A 70 9.62 9.44 -1.97
N ILE A 71 9.75 8.91 -3.18
CA ILE A 71 10.58 7.75 -3.41
C ILE A 71 12.06 8.12 -3.65
N SER A 72 12.98 7.24 -3.30
CA SER A 72 14.42 7.41 -3.51
C SER A 72 15.16 6.08 -3.52
N THR A 73 16.31 6.01 -4.19
CA THR A 73 17.14 4.81 -4.26
C THR A 73 17.47 4.29 -2.85
N CYS A 74 17.26 2.98 -2.64
CA CYS A 74 17.63 2.28 -1.40
C CYS A 74 19.08 2.57 -0.98
N SER A 75 19.28 2.99 0.27
CA SER A 75 20.61 3.18 0.86
C SER A 75 20.66 2.61 2.28
N ARG A 76 21.60 1.70 2.53
CA ARG A 76 21.68 0.90 3.77
C ARG A 76 21.91 1.70 5.06
N ASN A 77 22.35 2.96 4.96
CA ASN A 77 22.77 3.76 6.12
C ASN A 77 22.02 5.11 6.19
N THR A 78 20.80 5.18 5.68
CA THR A 78 20.04 6.43 5.60
C THR A 78 18.82 6.36 6.51
N ALA A 79 18.90 7.03 7.66
CA ALA A 79 17.82 7.11 8.64
C ALA A 79 16.50 7.64 8.06
N SER A 80 16.54 8.43 6.97
CA SER A 80 15.35 8.94 6.30
C SER A 80 14.60 7.91 5.44
N GLN A 81 15.10 6.67 5.37
CA GLN A 81 14.44 5.52 4.73
C GLN A 81 14.06 4.43 5.75
N HIS A 82 14.21 4.71 7.05
CA HIS A 82 13.84 3.78 8.13
C HIS A 82 12.44 4.12 8.64
N TRP A 83 11.53 3.18 8.48
CA TRP A 83 10.12 3.33 8.82
C TRP A 83 9.70 2.26 9.82
N VAL A 84 8.91 2.65 10.83
CA VAL A 84 8.43 1.77 11.89
C VAL A 84 6.93 1.90 12.00
N PHE A 85 6.19 0.79 11.90
CA PHE A 85 4.81 0.74 12.33
C PHE A 85 4.77 0.64 13.85
N ALA A 86 4.24 1.66 14.50
CA ALA A 86 4.02 1.67 15.93
C ALA A 86 2.74 0.89 16.28
N SER A 87 2.65 0.41 17.52
CA SER A 87 1.49 -0.37 18.00
C SER A 87 0.20 0.45 18.08
N ASP A 88 0.30 1.77 18.01
CA ASP A 88 -0.83 2.71 17.98
C ASP A 88 -1.40 2.94 16.56
N GLY A 89 -0.91 2.19 15.57
CA GLY A 89 -1.35 2.31 14.17
C GLY A 89 -0.64 3.41 13.40
N SER A 90 0.29 4.16 14.01
CA SER A 90 1.02 5.21 13.30
C SER A 90 2.28 4.73 12.60
N LEU A 91 2.60 5.35 11.46
CA LEU A 91 3.82 5.09 10.71
C LEU A 91 4.87 6.15 11.06
N HIS A 92 5.98 5.72 11.66
CA HIS A 92 7.05 6.58 12.15
C HIS A 92 8.23 6.61 11.19
N GLY A 93 8.82 7.78 11.01
CA GLY A 93 10.11 7.97 10.35
C GLY A 93 10.82 9.18 10.96
N LEU A 94 12.12 9.05 11.24
CA LEU A 94 12.92 10.14 11.85
C LEU A 94 12.28 10.74 13.13
N ARG A 95 11.66 9.88 13.97
CA ARG A 95 10.91 10.27 15.19
C ARG A 95 9.69 11.16 14.96
N MET A 96 9.16 11.17 13.74
CA MET A 96 7.93 11.86 13.35
C MET A 96 6.93 10.87 12.77
N CYS A 97 5.66 11.26 12.76
CA CYS A 97 4.58 10.45 12.21
C CYS A 97 4.25 10.90 10.79
N VAL A 98 3.91 9.95 9.93
CA VAL A 98 3.35 10.23 8.60
C VAL A 98 1.90 10.70 8.75
N GLN A 99 1.45 11.59 7.87
CA GLN A 99 0.03 11.93 7.70
C GLN A 99 -0.24 12.48 6.30
N PRO A 100 -1.50 12.47 5.81
CA PRO A 100 -1.91 13.32 4.70
C PRO A 100 -1.71 14.80 5.03
N ALA A 101 -1.26 15.58 4.06
CA ALA A 101 -1.03 17.01 4.19
C ALA A 101 -2.25 17.73 4.76
N GLY A 102 -2.09 18.39 5.92
CA GLY A 102 -3.19 19.09 6.57
C GLY A 102 -4.40 18.21 6.95
N GLY A 103 -4.25 16.89 6.91
CA GLY A 103 -5.35 15.94 7.14
C GLY A 103 -6.37 15.86 6.01
N SER A 104 -6.04 16.31 4.78
CA SER A 104 -6.95 16.16 3.64
C SER A 104 -7.14 14.68 3.26
N ILE A 105 -8.34 14.36 2.79
CA ILE A 105 -8.71 13.04 2.26
C ILE A 105 -8.85 13.05 0.74
N ASP A 106 -8.50 14.16 0.08
CA ASP A 106 -8.65 14.29 -1.38
C ASP A 106 -7.60 13.47 -2.13
N ASP A 107 -7.94 13.01 -3.34
CA ASP A 107 -7.00 12.32 -4.23
C ASP A 107 -5.80 13.24 -4.57
N GLY A 108 -4.59 12.68 -4.58
CA GLY A 108 -3.38 13.42 -4.87
C GLY A 108 -2.81 14.19 -3.69
N THR A 109 -3.45 14.16 -2.51
CA THR A 109 -2.93 14.77 -1.29
C THR A 109 -1.55 14.22 -0.97
N ASP A 110 -0.54 15.11 -0.87
CA ASP A 110 0.82 14.71 -0.50
C ASP A 110 0.86 14.09 0.92
N LEU A 111 1.78 13.15 1.13
CA LEU A 111 2.12 12.69 2.48
C LEU A 111 3.22 13.56 3.08
N GLU A 112 3.12 13.83 4.38
CA GLU A 112 4.11 14.62 5.12
C GLU A 112 4.51 13.98 6.45
N LEU A 113 5.66 14.41 6.97
CA LEU A 113 6.02 14.17 8.36
C LEU A 113 5.47 15.27 9.28
N ALA A 114 4.83 14.84 10.36
CA ALA A 114 4.28 15.70 11.39
C ALA A 114 4.64 15.20 12.79
N ARG A 115 4.38 16.04 13.80
CA ARG A 115 4.50 15.61 15.20
C ARG A 115 3.46 14.54 15.45
N CYS A 116 3.89 13.42 16.04
CA CYS A 116 2.98 12.40 16.53
C CYS A 116 2.04 12.99 17.58
N ASN A 117 0.74 12.84 17.37
CA ASN A 117 -0.32 13.39 18.23
C ASN A 117 -1.52 12.44 18.43
N GLY A 118 -1.47 11.23 17.86
CA GLY A 118 -2.53 10.24 17.98
C GLY A 118 -3.82 10.60 17.22
N SER A 119 -3.77 11.58 16.33
CA SER A 119 -4.92 11.96 15.51
C SER A 119 -5.20 10.92 14.42
N PRO A 120 -6.47 10.74 13.98
CA PRO A 120 -6.82 9.75 12.95
C PRO A 120 -6.05 9.92 11.63
N GLN A 121 -5.61 11.13 11.31
CA GLN A 121 -4.77 11.43 10.15
C GLN A 121 -3.42 10.70 10.17
N GLN A 122 -2.99 10.22 11.34
CA GLN A 122 -1.72 9.51 11.53
C GLN A 122 -1.88 7.99 11.56
N GLU A 123 -3.09 7.48 11.33
CA GLU A 123 -3.36 6.04 11.33
C GLU A 123 -3.12 5.43 9.95
N PHE A 124 -2.31 4.37 9.91
CA PHE A 124 -1.99 3.60 8.72
C PHE A 124 -2.00 2.10 9.00
N THR A 125 -2.44 1.33 8.02
CA THR A 125 -2.43 -0.13 8.08
C THR A 125 -1.82 -0.72 6.83
N LEU A 126 -1.25 -1.91 6.97
CA LEU A 126 -0.92 -2.76 5.82
C LEU A 126 -2.08 -3.72 5.60
N ASN A 127 -2.68 -3.66 4.42
CA ASN A 127 -3.73 -4.61 4.06
C ASN A 127 -3.12 -5.99 3.70
N PRO A 128 -3.93 -7.05 3.50
CA PRO A 128 -3.42 -8.38 3.13
C PRO A 128 -2.67 -8.46 1.79
N ARG A 129 -2.73 -7.41 0.95
CA ARG A 129 -1.98 -7.28 -0.31
C ARG A 129 -0.64 -6.55 -0.13
N ASN A 130 -0.33 -6.09 1.08
CA ASN A 130 0.82 -5.25 1.45
C ASN A 130 0.74 -3.81 0.93
N ASP A 131 -0.46 -3.30 0.70
CA ASP A 131 -0.64 -1.89 0.42
C ASP A 131 -0.70 -1.11 1.73
N LEU A 132 -0.04 0.04 1.77
CA LEU A 132 -0.15 0.99 2.87
C LEU A 132 -1.43 1.80 2.70
N VAL A 133 -2.34 1.73 3.67
CA VAL A 133 -3.65 2.35 3.62
C VAL A 133 -3.78 3.37 4.74
N SER A 134 -4.26 4.57 4.43
CA SER A 134 -4.63 5.58 5.41
C SER A 134 -5.96 5.19 6.08
N GLY A 135 -5.97 5.08 7.41
CA GLY A 135 -7.18 4.81 8.18
C GLY A 135 -8.20 5.94 8.11
N LEU A 136 -7.74 7.20 8.00
CA LEU A 136 -8.61 8.37 7.85
C LEU A 136 -9.37 8.38 6.52
N ALA A 137 -8.65 8.14 5.41
CA ALA A 137 -9.17 8.36 4.07
C ALA A 137 -9.74 7.08 3.43
N ASP A 138 -9.45 5.89 4.00
CA ASP A 138 -9.66 4.59 3.36
C ASP A 138 -9.04 4.54 1.94
N LYS A 139 -7.87 5.17 1.81
CA LYS A 139 -7.12 5.32 0.56
C LYS A 139 -5.71 4.76 0.69
N CYS A 140 -5.20 4.30 -0.44
CA CYS A 140 -3.88 3.71 -0.54
C CYS A 140 -2.83 4.81 -0.69
N ILE A 141 -1.66 4.59 -0.10
CA ILE A 141 -0.52 5.44 -0.38
C ILE A 141 0.08 5.01 -1.71
N ASP A 142 0.13 5.95 -2.65
CA ASP A 142 0.53 5.73 -4.02
C ASP A 142 1.77 6.57 -4.40
N VAL A 143 2.53 6.08 -5.36
CA VAL A 143 3.62 6.85 -5.98
C VAL A 143 3.02 7.68 -7.11
N ARG A 144 3.16 9.01 -7.01
CA ARG A 144 2.54 9.94 -7.95
C ARG A 144 2.82 9.56 -9.41
N ASP A 145 1.74 9.47 -10.17
CA ASP A 145 1.72 9.17 -11.60
C ASP A 145 2.48 7.88 -11.98
N ASN A 146 2.60 6.92 -11.05
CA ASN A 146 3.42 5.72 -11.21
C ASN A 146 4.88 6.04 -11.60
N GLY A 147 5.39 7.18 -11.14
CA GLY A 147 6.76 7.60 -11.38
C GLY A 147 7.76 6.67 -10.69
N THR A 148 8.90 6.43 -11.34
CA THR A 148 9.94 5.53 -10.83
C THR A 148 11.24 6.26 -10.49
N ALA A 149 11.32 7.55 -10.81
CA ALA A 149 12.49 8.38 -10.55
C ALA A 149 12.57 8.79 -9.09
N ASP A 150 13.80 8.88 -8.58
CA ASP A 150 14.09 9.46 -7.27
C ASP A 150 13.50 10.88 -7.17
N GLY A 151 12.87 11.16 -6.04
CA GLY A 151 12.17 12.41 -5.78
C GLY A 151 10.68 12.40 -6.15
N THR A 152 10.16 11.37 -6.83
CA THR A 152 8.70 11.28 -7.09
C THR A 152 7.94 11.24 -5.78
N ARG A 153 6.88 12.03 -5.63
CA ARG A 153 6.16 12.17 -4.35
C ARG A 153 5.24 10.98 -4.06
N LEU A 154 5.00 10.74 -2.78
CA LEU A 154 3.88 9.91 -2.36
C LEU A 154 2.61 10.75 -2.21
N GLN A 155 1.47 10.12 -2.50
CA GLN A 155 0.15 10.73 -2.41
C GLN A 155 -0.91 9.75 -1.87
N LEU A 156 -2.07 10.28 -1.52
CA LEU A 156 -3.33 9.51 -1.44
C LEU A 156 -3.91 9.23 -2.83
#